data_AF-A0A835XSY4-F1
#
_entry.id   AF-A0A835XSY4-F1
#
_cell.length_a   1.000
_cell.length_b   1.000
_cell.length_c   1.000
_cell.angle_alpha   90.00
_cell.angle_beta   90.00
_cell.angle_gamma   90.00
#
_symmetry.space_group_name_H-M   'P 1'
#
loop_
_entity.id
_entity.type
_entity.pdbx_description
1 polymer ?
#
loop_
_entity_poly.entity_id
_entity_poly.type
_entity_poly.pdbx_seq_one_letter_code
_entity_poly.pdbx_strand_id
1 'polypeptide(L)'
;MFTQQNRVSPKSEAELGDEDAPLQQSDGTAVVDGGAQGAQGAAKQPASSTKVEEEEDIVDYYLRTTHWTRQTIISAHLAMRSVWKLNVAVRGVEATKDALKSFWTTLGVVSALLISVSYTSAVTPLTTDDPAKQDAAWFVTVVGGISLMISLLVIVMTVIYLIEIDNCTTEKDLRDFIRNNGSLFDILTGFFSASVVLLATMALATMYVTYTRAQFLIVVVTAGVFALAMAAFAAVIAGHNRFRLWARYESPKAVEKKAAAKKQ
;
A
#
# COMPACT_ATOMS: atom_id res chain seq x y z
N MET A 1 -39.71 14.68 -42.72
CA MET A 1 -38.64 15.06 -43.67
C MET A 1 -37.44 14.21 -43.31
N PHE A 2 -37.12 13.25 -44.17
CA PHE A 2 -36.06 12.26 -43.97
C PHE A 2 -34.70 12.88 -44.28
N THR A 3 -33.69 12.57 -43.48
CA THR A 3 -32.32 12.45 -44.00
C THR A 3 -31.68 11.21 -43.38
N GLN A 4 -31.71 10.12 -44.16
CA GLN A 4 -30.79 9.00 -44.01
C GLN A 4 -29.37 9.50 -44.29
N GLN A 5 -28.39 9.05 -43.50
CA GLN A 5 -27.03 8.92 -43.98
C GLN A 5 -26.50 7.53 -43.62
N ASN A 6 -25.78 6.99 -44.59
CA ASN A 6 -25.65 5.58 -44.92
C ASN A 6 -24.16 5.27 -45.00
N ARG A 7 -23.76 4.06 -44.55
CA ARG A 7 -22.47 3.38 -44.78
C ARG A 7 -21.23 4.01 -44.11
N VAL A 8 -20.18 3.28 -43.72
CA VAL A 8 -19.52 2.12 -44.34
C VAL A 8 -18.83 1.27 -43.25
N SER A 9 -18.98 -0.07 -43.30
CA SER A 9 -18.05 -1.04 -42.69
C SER A 9 -16.89 -1.35 -43.64
N PRO A 10 -15.70 -1.64 -43.12
CA PRO A 10 -14.79 -2.57 -43.76
C PRO A 10 -14.68 -3.91 -42.99
N LYS A 11 -14.79 -4.97 -43.79
CA LYS A 11 -14.40 -6.37 -43.61
C LYS A 11 -12.86 -6.47 -43.44
N SER A 12 -12.37 -7.23 -42.45
CA SER A 12 -11.76 -8.59 -42.54
C SER A 12 -10.41 -8.69 -43.24
N GLU A 13 -9.42 -9.25 -42.53
CA GLU A 13 -8.24 -10.07 -42.95
C GLU A 13 -7.09 -9.78 -41.97
N ALA A 14 -6.13 -10.64 -41.61
CA ALA A 14 -5.90 -12.09 -41.56
C ALA A 14 -4.45 -12.23 -40.99
N GLU A 15 -3.97 -13.45 -40.75
CA GLU A 15 -2.59 -13.85 -40.35
C GLU A 15 -2.30 -13.71 -38.84
N LEU A 16 -2.27 -14.78 -38.03
CA LEU A 16 -1.65 -16.11 -38.13
C LEU A 16 -0.12 -16.05 -38.23
N GLY A 17 0.55 -16.32 -37.11
CA GLY A 17 1.99 -16.45 -36.99
C GLY A 17 2.33 -17.26 -35.74
N ASP A 18 2.28 -18.58 -35.91
CA ASP A 18 2.93 -19.57 -35.04
C ASP A 18 4.45 -19.46 -35.23
N GLU A 19 5.20 -19.33 -34.15
CA GLU A 19 6.60 -19.76 -34.10
C GLU A 19 6.86 -20.49 -32.77
N ASP A 20 6.79 -21.82 -32.88
CA ASP A 20 7.48 -22.77 -32.02
C ASP A 20 9.00 -22.62 -32.19
N ALA A 21 9.75 -22.58 -31.08
CA ALA A 21 11.10 -23.15 -31.06
C ALA A 21 11.49 -23.64 -29.66
N PRO A 22 12.22 -24.77 -29.53
CA PRO A 22 12.29 -25.56 -28.31
C PRO A 22 13.66 -25.52 -27.58
N LEU A 23 13.61 -25.98 -26.32
CA LEU A 23 14.61 -26.75 -25.55
C LEU A 23 16.10 -26.31 -25.59
N GLN A 24 16.63 -25.96 -24.41
CA GLN A 24 17.96 -26.43 -24.01
C GLN A 24 17.95 -26.92 -22.56
N GLN A 25 18.09 -28.23 -22.46
CA GLN A 25 18.35 -29.04 -21.30
C GLN A 25 19.88 -29.10 -21.15
N SER A 26 20.43 -28.71 -19.99
CA SER A 26 21.82 -29.02 -19.66
C SER A 26 21.88 -29.85 -18.38
N ASP A 27 22.14 -31.14 -18.59
CA ASP A 27 22.68 -32.06 -17.59
C ASP A 27 24.07 -31.60 -17.14
N GLY A 28 24.40 -31.86 -15.88
CA GLY A 28 25.69 -31.49 -15.29
C GLY A 28 25.88 -32.08 -13.90
N THR A 29 25.99 -33.40 -13.86
CA THR A 29 26.33 -34.25 -12.73
C THR A 29 27.71 -33.91 -12.14
N ALA A 30 27.86 -33.90 -10.81
CA ALA A 30 29.10 -34.32 -10.14
C ALA A 30 28.84 -34.73 -8.68
N VAL A 31 29.19 -35.98 -8.43
CA VAL A 31 29.30 -36.71 -7.15
C VAL A 31 30.58 -36.26 -6.41
N VAL A 32 30.64 -36.37 -5.08
CA VAL A 32 31.68 -37.11 -4.31
C VAL A 32 31.60 -36.84 -2.80
N ASP A 33 31.63 -37.97 -2.08
CA ASP A 33 31.79 -38.22 -0.65
C ASP A 33 32.94 -37.50 0.08
N GLY A 34 32.82 -37.44 1.41
CA GLY A 34 33.98 -37.28 2.29
C GLY A 34 33.63 -37.13 3.77
N GLY A 35 33.47 -38.25 4.49
CA GLY A 35 33.41 -38.26 5.95
C GLY A 35 34.79 -38.33 6.61
N ALA A 36 34.87 -37.91 7.89
CA ALA A 36 35.49 -38.61 9.03
C ALA A 36 36.07 -37.67 10.12
N GLN A 37 35.54 -37.86 11.34
CA GLN A 37 36.21 -37.98 12.65
C GLN A 37 37.27 -36.97 13.15
N GLY A 38 37.10 -36.54 14.40
CA GLY A 38 38.21 -36.62 15.37
C GLY A 38 38.38 -35.53 16.44
N ALA A 39 38.10 -35.92 17.69
CA ALA A 39 38.86 -35.66 18.91
C ALA A 39 38.62 -34.40 19.80
N GLN A 40 38.68 -34.72 21.09
CA GLN A 40 38.39 -33.97 22.32
C GLN A 40 39.48 -32.98 22.74
N GLY A 41 39.13 -32.01 23.58
CA GLY A 41 40.07 -31.29 24.44
C GLY A 41 39.38 -30.33 25.40
N ALA A 42 39.26 -30.73 26.67
CA ALA A 42 38.73 -29.91 27.77
C ALA A 42 39.83 -29.06 28.42
N ALA A 43 39.54 -27.80 28.77
CA ALA A 43 40.20 -27.06 29.86
C ALA A 43 39.35 -25.87 30.35
N LYS A 44 39.56 -25.54 31.62
CA LYS A 44 38.75 -24.74 32.56
C LYS A 44 38.74 -23.20 32.35
N GLN A 45 37.60 -22.62 32.75
CA GLN A 45 37.25 -21.26 33.27
C GLN A 45 38.38 -20.44 33.98
N PRO A 46 38.27 -19.08 34.13
CA PRO A 46 37.15 -18.40 34.79
C PRO A 46 36.69 -17.02 34.23
N ALA A 47 35.64 -16.49 34.87
CA ALA A 47 34.79 -15.36 34.54
C ALA A 47 35.43 -13.95 34.59
N SER A 48 34.94 -13.04 33.74
CA SER A 48 34.68 -11.65 34.13
C SER A 48 33.56 -11.03 33.28
N SER A 49 32.69 -10.30 33.97
CA SER A 49 31.35 -9.80 33.64
C SER A 49 31.26 -8.65 32.63
N THR A 50 30.28 -8.79 31.73
CA THR A 50 29.17 -7.84 31.46
C THR A 50 29.51 -6.43 30.94
N LYS A 51 29.43 -6.27 29.60
CA LYS A 51 28.93 -5.08 28.86
C LYS A 51 29.30 -5.18 27.37
N VAL A 52 28.80 -6.19 26.65
CA VAL A 52 28.91 -6.26 25.17
C VAL A 52 27.70 -6.94 24.53
N GLU A 53 26.98 -7.81 25.25
CA GLU A 53 25.86 -8.60 24.68
C GLU A 53 24.58 -7.82 24.31
N GLU A 54 24.34 -6.60 24.82
CA GLU A 54 23.14 -5.84 24.44
C GLU A 54 23.24 -5.18 23.05
N GLU A 55 24.44 -4.96 22.52
CA GLU A 55 24.62 -4.26 21.24
C GLU A 55 24.54 -5.23 20.04
N GLU A 56 24.99 -6.48 20.19
CA GLU A 56 24.85 -7.52 19.16
C GLU A 56 23.39 -7.96 18.97
N ASP A 57 22.59 -8.00 20.04
CA ASP A 57 21.18 -8.40 19.99
C ASP A 57 20.29 -7.37 19.25
N ILE A 58 20.63 -6.07 19.34
CA ILE A 58 19.91 -5.01 18.61
C ILE A 58 20.20 -5.07 17.12
N VAL A 59 21.46 -5.35 16.73
CA VAL A 59 21.86 -5.47 15.32
C VAL A 59 21.23 -6.71 14.68
N ASP A 60 21.19 -7.84 15.40
CA ASP A 60 20.58 -9.07 14.90
C ASP A 60 19.03 -8.96 14.84
N TYR A 61 18.42 -8.25 15.79
CA TYR A 61 17.00 -7.88 15.73
C TYR A 61 16.69 -6.92 14.56
N TYR A 62 17.55 -5.93 14.29
CA TYR A 62 17.41 -5.01 13.15
C TYR A 62 17.58 -5.74 11.80
N LEU A 63 18.54 -6.65 11.70
CA LEU A 63 18.79 -7.46 10.49
C LEU A 63 17.64 -8.46 10.23
N ARG A 64 17.03 -9.00 11.29
CA ARG A 64 15.89 -9.93 11.17
C ARG A 64 14.58 -9.21 10.83
N THR A 65 14.34 -8.00 11.37
CA THR A 65 13.14 -7.20 11.07
C THR A 65 13.18 -6.50 9.70
N THR A 66 14.37 -6.14 9.21
CA THR A 66 14.54 -5.56 7.86
C THR A 66 14.22 -6.54 6.73
N HIS A 67 14.50 -7.84 6.91
CA HIS A 67 14.08 -8.87 5.94
C HIS A 67 12.56 -9.05 5.89
N TRP A 68 11.90 -9.01 7.06
CA TRP A 68 10.44 -9.16 7.15
C TRP A 68 9.69 -7.98 6.55
N THR A 69 10.16 -6.76 6.81
CA THR A 69 9.60 -5.53 6.20
C THR A 69 9.84 -5.47 4.70
N ARG A 70 11.03 -5.85 4.21
CA ARG A 70 11.25 -5.99 2.76
C ARG A 70 10.34 -7.02 2.13
N GLN A 71 10.15 -8.19 2.76
CA GLN A 71 9.25 -9.23 2.25
C GLN A 71 7.79 -8.77 2.26
N THR A 72 7.31 -8.08 3.29
CA THR A 72 5.93 -7.56 3.33
C THR A 72 5.69 -6.43 2.33
N ILE A 73 6.65 -5.52 2.16
CA ILE A 73 6.57 -4.43 1.16
C ILE A 73 6.56 -5.00 -0.26
N ILE A 74 7.46 -5.94 -0.57
CA ILE A 74 7.51 -6.59 -1.89
C ILE A 74 6.23 -7.41 -2.13
N SER A 75 5.72 -8.10 -1.10
CA SER A 75 4.47 -8.86 -1.19
C SER A 75 3.25 -7.97 -1.38
N ALA A 76 3.19 -6.81 -0.72
CA ALA A 76 2.12 -5.82 -0.90
C ALA A 76 2.17 -5.19 -2.29
N HIS A 77 3.38 -4.85 -2.78
CA HIS A 77 3.61 -4.31 -4.11
C HIS A 77 3.17 -5.29 -5.21
N LEU A 78 3.52 -6.57 -5.05
CA LEU A 78 3.10 -7.62 -5.98
C LEU A 78 1.60 -7.90 -5.87
N ALA A 79 1.04 -7.88 -4.65
CA ALA A 79 -0.39 -8.06 -4.41
C ALA A 79 -1.21 -6.96 -5.08
N MET A 80 -0.88 -5.68 -4.89
CA MET A 80 -1.63 -4.58 -5.53
C MET A 80 -1.56 -4.63 -7.05
N ARG A 81 -0.37 -4.85 -7.62
CA ARG A 81 -0.21 -5.01 -9.09
C ARG A 81 -0.98 -6.22 -9.63
N SER A 82 -1.05 -7.31 -8.87
CA SER A 82 -1.81 -8.50 -9.25
C SER A 82 -3.32 -8.28 -9.16
N VAL A 83 -3.80 -7.53 -8.16
CA VAL A 83 -5.24 -7.23 -7.96
C VAL A 83 -5.78 -6.39 -9.11
N TRP A 84 -5.04 -5.37 -9.56
CA TRP A 84 -5.49 -4.54 -10.68
C TRP A 84 -5.48 -5.29 -12.01
N LYS A 85 -4.45 -6.11 -12.27
CA LYS A 85 -4.42 -6.98 -13.45
C LYS A 85 -5.58 -7.99 -13.46
N LEU A 86 -5.87 -8.59 -12.31
CA LEU A 86 -6.99 -9.53 -12.16
C LEU A 86 -8.33 -8.81 -12.38
N ASN A 87 -8.49 -7.60 -11.85
CA ASN A 87 -9.71 -6.80 -12.05
C ASN A 87 -9.95 -6.48 -13.54
N VAL A 88 -8.92 -6.10 -14.30
CA VAL A 88 -9.03 -5.89 -15.76
C VAL A 88 -9.52 -7.17 -16.43
N ALA A 89 -8.88 -8.30 -16.13
CA ALA A 89 -9.21 -9.58 -16.76
C ALA A 89 -10.62 -10.11 -16.40
N VAL A 90 -11.12 -9.83 -15.20
CA VAL A 90 -12.38 -10.41 -14.68
C VAL A 90 -13.59 -9.49 -14.91
N ARG A 91 -13.39 -8.16 -14.84
CA ARG A 91 -14.47 -7.16 -14.87
C ARG A 91 -14.50 -6.31 -16.15
N GLY A 92 -13.44 -6.35 -16.95
CA GLY A 92 -13.29 -5.52 -18.14
C GLY A 92 -12.75 -4.12 -17.84
N VAL A 93 -12.54 -3.36 -18.91
CA VAL A 93 -11.86 -2.06 -18.90
C VAL A 93 -12.66 -1.00 -18.14
N GLU A 94 -13.93 -0.84 -18.48
CA GLU A 94 -14.79 0.22 -17.92
C GLU A 94 -14.95 0.09 -16.40
N ALA A 95 -15.26 -1.12 -15.92
CA ALA A 95 -15.40 -1.38 -14.49
C ALA A 95 -14.07 -1.17 -13.72
N THR A 96 -12.93 -1.44 -14.36
CA THR A 96 -11.62 -1.19 -13.74
C THR A 96 -11.28 0.29 -13.73
N LYS A 97 -11.62 1.02 -14.80
CA LYS A 97 -11.48 2.48 -14.89
C LYS A 97 -12.28 3.16 -13.78
N ASP A 98 -13.52 2.76 -13.57
CA ASP A 98 -14.38 3.30 -12.51
C ASP A 98 -13.83 2.99 -11.11
N ALA A 99 -13.34 1.77 -10.89
CA ALA A 99 -12.72 1.40 -9.62
C ALA A 99 -11.45 2.21 -9.34
N LEU A 100 -10.62 2.43 -10.36
CA LEU A 100 -9.38 3.19 -10.24
C LEU A 100 -9.66 4.67 -10.00
N LYS A 101 -10.64 5.25 -10.72
CA LYS A 101 -11.14 6.60 -10.46
C LYS A 101 -11.65 6.73 -9.03
N SER A 102 -12.51 5.81 -8.59
CA SER A 102 -13.03 5.83 -7.23
C SER A 102 -11.92 5.74 -6.19
N PHE A 103 -10.89 4.92 -6.41
CA PHE A 103 -9.73 4.83 -5.52
C PHE A 103 -9.00 6.17 -5.43
N TRP A 104 -8.65 6.76 -6.56
CA TRP A 104 -7.96 8.05 -6.61
C TRP A 104 -8.80 9.18 -6.03
N THR A 105 -10.06 9.31 -6.41
CA THR A 105 -10.96 10.31 -5.84
C THR A 105 -11.05 10.18 -4.32
N THR A 106 -11.16 8.95 -3.80
CA THR A 106 -11.18 8.73 -2.34
C THR A 106 -9.89 9.21 -1.70
N LEU A 107 -8.74 8.87 -2.29
CA LEU A 107 -7.43 9.28 -1.80
C LEU A 107 -7.29 10.80 -1.79
N GLY A 108 -7.66 11.48 -2.88
CA GLY A 108 -7.66 12.93 -2.99
C GLY A 108 -8.62 13.62 -2.00
N VAL A 109 -9.83 13.10 -1.82
CA VAL A 109 -10.81 13.63 -0.85
C VAL A 109 -10.29 13.49 0.58
N VAL A 110 -9.76 12.34 0.96
CA VAL A 110 -9.21 12.15 2.31
C VAL A 110 -8.01 13.07 2.51
N SER A 111 -7.11 13.20 1.53
CA SER A 111 -6.01 14.17 1.60
C SER A 111 -6.49 15.62 1.74
N ALA A 112 -7.56 16.03 1.06
CA ALA A 112 -8.14 17.36 1.23
C ALA A 112 -8.69 17.58 2.65
N LEU A 113 -9.32 16.56 3.24
CA LEU A 113 -9.76 16.60 4.64
C LEU A 113 -8.55 16.69 5.60
N LEU A 114 -7.47 15.96 5.34
CA LEU A 114 -6.23 16.05 6.13
C LEU A 114 -5.58 17.44 6.04
N ILE A 115 -5.66 18.11 4.89
CA ILE A 115 -5.23 19.51 4.76
C ILE A 115 -6.07 20.41 5.65
N SER A 116 -7.40 20.27 5.64
CA SER A 116 -8.27 21.10 6.49
C SER A 116 -7.91 21.01 7.97
N VAL A 117 -7.48 19.84 8.44
CA VAL A 117 -7.06 19.64 9.83
C VAL A 117 -5.64 20.17 10.07
N SER A 118 -4.71 19.92 9.14
CA SER A 118 -3.31 20.35 9.27
C SER A 118 -3.12 21.86 9.09
N TYR A 119 -4.01 22.51 8.33
CA TYR A 119 -3.94 23.93 7.99
C TYR A 119 -3.96 24.82 9.23
N THR A 120 -4.85 24.55 10.18
CA THR A 120 -4.94 25.34 11.42
C THR A 120 -3.64 25.26 12.22
N SER A 121 -3.05 24.08 12.35
CA SER A 121 -1.77 23.91 13.07
C SER A 121 -0.58 24.54 12.36
N ALA A 122 -0.61 24.62 11.03
CA ALA A 122 0.45 25.25 10.24
C ALA A 122 0.38 26.79 10.27
N VAL A 123 -0.84 27.36 10.23
CA VAL A 123 -1.04 28.82 10.17
C VAL A 123 -1.17 29.46 11.54
N THR A 124 -1.66 28.72 12.52
CA THR A 124 -1.81 29.17 13.91
C THR A 124 -0.94 28.28 14.80
N PRO A 125 0.38 28.54 14.85
CA PRO A 125 1.30 27.71 15.62
C PRO A 125 0.93 27.74 17.09
N LEU A 126 0.99 26.57 17.72
CA LEU A 126 0.69 26.43 19.13
C LEU A 126 1.80 27.11 19.95
N THR A 127 1.41 27.98 20.87
CA THR A 127 2.34 28.60 21.82
C THR A 127 2.12 28.02 23.21
N THR A 128 3.19 28.00 24.02
CA THR A 128 3.13 27.53 25.40
C THR A 128 4.10 28.33 26.25
N ASP A 129 3.66 28.71 27.44
CA ASP A 129 4.48 29.43 28.43
C ASP A 129 5.34 28.47 29.28
N ASP A 130 5.11 27.16 29.17
CA ASP A 130 5.86 26.14 29.88
C ASP A 130 7.14 25.77 29.09
N PRO A 131 8.35 26.09 29.61
CA PRO A 131 9.60 25.79 28.90
C PRO A 131 9.80 24.29 28.69
N ALA A 132 9.21 23.42 29.51
CA ALA A 132 9.30 21.96 29.33
C ALA A 132 8.46 21.43 28.16
N LYS A 133 7.56 22.26 27.59
CA LYS A 133 6.66 21.90 26.48
C LYS A 133 7.00 22.62 25.17
N GLN A 134 7.98 23.51 25.18
CA GLN A 134 8.34 24.34 24.04
C GLN A 134 8.79 23.51 22.81
N ASP A 135 9.58 22.46 23.03
CA ASP A 135 10.04 21.56 21.95
C ASP A 135 8.86 20.82 21.29
N ALA A 136 7.86 20.41 22.08
CA ALA A 136 6.67 19.75 21.56
C ALA A 136 5.79 20.71 20.75
N ALA A 137 5.70 21.99 21.18
CA ALA A 137 5.00 23.02 20.42
C ALA A 137 5.68 23.29 19.06
N TRP A 138 7.02 23.39 19.03
CA TRP A 138 7.77 23.52 17.79
C TRP A 138 7.60 22.30 16.86
N PHE A 139 7.65 21.10 17.42
CA PHE A 139 7.41 19.86 16.68
C PHE A 139 6.03 19.85 16.01
N VAL A 140 4.97 20.28 16.70
CA VAL A 140 3.61 20.39 16.13
C VAL A 140 3.60 21.28 14.88
N THR A 141 4.25 22.45 14.93
CA THR A 141 4.29 23.38 13.80
C THR A 141 5.04 22.79 12.61
N VAL A 142 6.22 22.20 12.83
CA VAL A 142 7.03 21.62 11.75
C VAL A 142 6.32 20.43 11.12
N VAL A 143 5.82 19.50 11.93
CA VAL A 143 5.12 18.31 11.43
C VAL A 143 3.81 18.67 10.74
N GLY A 144 3.08 19.65 11.25
CA GLY A 144 1.87 20.17 10.59
C GLY A 144 2.17 20.75 9.21
N GLY A 145 3.25 21.53 9.08
CA GLY A 145 3.71 22.06 7.80
C GLY A 145 4.09 20.97 6.79
N ILE A 146 4.86 19.97 7.23
CA ILE A 146 5.27 18.83 6.38
C ILE A 146 4.04 18.01 5.95
N SER A 147 3.15 17.69 6.89
CA SER A 147 1.91 16.96 6.62
C SER A 147 1.03 17.67 5.59
N LEU A 148 0.93 19.01 5.68
CA LEU A 148 0.20 19.83 4.72
C LEU A 148 0.82 19.72 3.32
N MET A 149 2.15 19.86 3.20
CA MET A 149 2.84 19.78 1.91
C MET A 149 2.71 18.40 1.27
N ILE A 150 2.84 17.32 2.04
CA ILE A 150 2.65 15.96 1.54
C ILE A 150 1.20 15.76 1.07
N SER A 151 0.22 16.22 1.86
CA SER A 151 -1.19 16.09 1.50
C SER A 151 -1.53 16.88 0.23
N LEU A 152 -0.94 18.06 0.03
CA LEU A 152 -1.09 18.86 -1.19
C LEU A 152 -0.48 18.15 -2.41
N LEU A 153 0.74 17.61 -2.26
CA LEU A 153 1.40 16.82 -3.31
C LEU A 153 0.52 15.65 -3.75
N VAL A 154 -0.05 14.92 -2.78
CA VAL A 154 -0.94 13.79 -3.04
C VAL A 154 -2.18 14.22 -3.82
N ILE A 155 -2.82 15.35 -3.47
CA ILE A 155 -3.98 15.87 -4.21
C ILE A 155 -3.60 16.21 -5.66
N VAL A 156 -2.49 16.94 -5.86
CA VAL A 156 -2.05 17.32 -7.21
C VAL A 156 -1.79 16.08 -8.07
N MET A 157 -1.06 15.10 -7.52
CA MET A 157 -0.81 13.84 -8.21
C MET A 157 -2.11 13.09 -8.52
N THR A 158 -3.04 13.03 -7.57
CA THR A 158 -4.34 12.38 -7.76
C THR A 158 -5.11 13.00 -8.93
N VAL A 159 -5.14 14.33 -9.03
CA VAL A 159 -5.82 15.03 -10.14
C VAL A 159 -5.16 14.70 -11.49
N ILE A 160 -3.83 14.72 -11.56
CA ILE A 160 -3.08 14.36 -12.78
C ILE A 160 -3.44 12.93 -13.21
N TYR A 161 -3.44 11.97 -12.28
CA TYR A 161 -3.77 10.58 -12.61
C TYR A 161 -5.23 10.38 -13.02
N LEU A 162 -6.17 11.12 -12.45
CA LEU A 162 -7.57 11.05 -12.91
C LEU A 162 -7.69 11.44 -14.39
N ILE A 163 -6.96 12.48 -14.82
CA ILE A 163 -6.91 12.91 -16.23
C ILE A 163 -6.26 11.83 -17.11
N GLU A 164 -5.14 11.25 -16.66
CA GLU A 164 -4.46 10.19 -17.43
C GLU A 164 -5.33 8.93 -17.57
N ILE A 165 -6.04 8.55 -16.52
CA ILE A 165 -6.99 7.43 -16.55
C ILE A 165 -8.14 7.73 -17.51
N ASP A 166 -8.60 8.98 -17.56
CA ASP A 166 -9.64 9.40 -18.50
C ASP A 166 -9.21 9.25 -19.96
N ASN A 167 -7.95 9.55 -20.26
CA ASN A 167 -7.37 9.40 -21.60
C ASN A 167 -7.11 7.95 -22.02
N CYS A 168 -7.14 6.98 -21.09
CA CYS A 168 -7.06 5.56 -21.43
C CYS A 168 -8.38 5.12 -22.11
N THR A 169 -8.32 4.87 -23.42
CA THR A 169 -9.48 4.47 -24.24
C THR A 169 -9.49 2.98 -24.60
N THR A 170 -8.33 2.33 -24.67
CA THR A 170 -8.22 0.90 -24.99
C THR A 170 -7.82 0.04 -23.79
N GLU A 171 -8.08 -1.27 -23.87
CA GLU A 171 -7.63 -2.23 -22.85
C GLU A 171 -6.10 -2.27 -22.74
N LYS A 172 -5.42 -2.16 -23.89
CA LYS A 172 -3.96 -2.17 -23.96
C LYS A 172 -3.38 -0.95 -23.24
N ASP A 173 -3.93 0.24 -23.50
CA ASP A 173 -3.49 1.47 -22.84
C ASP A 173 -3.68 1.41 -21.33
N LEU A 174 -4.84 0.92 -20.86
CA LEU A 174 -5.10 0.78 -19.42
C LEU A 174 -4.15 -0.23 -18.76
N ARG A 175 -3.85 -1.34 -19.44
CA ARG A 175 -2.92 -2.35 -18.94
C ARG A 175 -1.48 -1.82 -18.88
N ASP A 176 -1.07 -1.09 -19.91
CA ASP A 176 0.26 -0.49 -19.98
C ASP A 176 0.40 0.64 -18.96
N PHE A 177 -0.66 1.44 -18.75
CA PHE A 177 -0.74 2.43 -17.68
C PHE A 177 -0.55 1.79 -16.30
N ILE A 178 -1.31 0.74 -15.97
CA ILE A 178 -1.17 0.02 -14.68
C ILE A 178 0.22 -0.61 -14.54
N ARG A 179 0.79 -1.11 -15.64
CA ARG A 179 2.13 -1.71 -15.64
C ARG A 179 3.18 -0.65 -15.37
N ASN A 180 3.13 0.49 -16.04
CA ASN A 180 4.17 1.52 -15.95
C ASN A 180 4.06 2.32 -14.65
N ASN A 181 2.84 2.64 -14.21
CA ASN A 181 2.60 3.45 -13.01
C ASN A 181 2.39 2.64 -11.73
N GLY A 182 2.54 1.32 -11.80
CA GLY A 182 2.34 0.41 -10.66
C GLY A 182 3.12 0.82 -9.40
N SER A 183 4.40 1.18 -9.55
CA SER A 183 5.24 1.62 -8.43
C SER A 183 4.83 2.98 -7.87
N LEU A 184 4.23 3.84 -8.71
CA LEU A 184 3.77 5.16 -8.27
C LEU A 184 2.53 5.06 -7.40
N PHE A 185 1.63 4.09 -7.64
CA PHE A 185 0.51 3.80 -6.73
C PHE A 185 1.01 3.49 -5.31
N ASP A 186 2.04 2.67 -5.21
CA ASP A 186 2.59 2.25 -3.91
C ASP A 186 3.30 3.39 -3.20
N ILE A 187 4.10 4.18 -3.94
CA ILE A 187 4.77 5.37 -3.40
C ILE A 187 3.75 6.39 -2.90
N LEU A 188 2.70 6.68 -3.67
CA LEU A 188 1.65 7.63 -3.26
C LEU A 188 0.83 7.13 -2.07
N THR A 189 0.51 5.83 -2.04
CA THR A 189 -0.16 5.22 -0.89
C THR A 189 0.73 5.25 0.35
N GLY A 190 2.05 5.08 0.17
CA GLY A 190 3.05 5.24 1.21
C GLY A 190 3.11 6.67 1.75
N PHE A 191 3.16 7.67 0.88
CA PHE A 191 3.11 9.08 1.28
C PHE A 191 1.82 9.45 2.00
N PHE A 192 0.68 8.95 1.51
CA PHE A 192 -0.60 9.12 2.17
C PHE A 192 -0.61 8.47 3.57
N SER A 193 -0.09 7.25 3.69
CA SER A 193 -0.01 6.57 4.98
C SER A 193 0.91 7.32 5.95
N ALA A 194 2.05 7.81 5.46
CA ALA A 194 2.97 8.63 6.23
C ALA A 194 2.32 9.94 6.68
N SER A 195 1.54 10.62 5.83
CA SER A 195 0.85 11.87 6.23
C SER A 195 -0.19 11.63 7.33
N VAL A 196 -0.92 10.51 7.28
CA VAL A 196 -1.85 10.12 8.35
C VAL A 196 -1.11 9.89 9.66
N VAL A 197 0.03 9.20 9.64
CA VAL A 197 0.86 8.97 10.84
C VAL A 197 1.41 10.29 11.38
N LEU A 198 1.93 11.16 10.52
CA LEU A 198 2.41 12.48 10.91
C LEU A 198 1.29 13.31 11.57
N LEU A 199 0.09 13.29 11.00
CA LEU A 199 -1.06 13.99 11.56
C LEU A 199 -1.47 13.42 12.93
N ALA A 200 -1.43 12.09 13.10
CA ALA A 200 -1.67 11.46 14.39
C ALA A 200 -0.61 11.87 15.44
N THR A 201 0.68 11.88 15.07
CA THR A 201 1.75 12.33 15.97
C THR A 201 1.62 13.81 16.33
N MET A 202 1.23 14.66 15.38
CA MET A 202 0.95 16.08 15.61
C MET A 202 -0.22 16.27 16.57
N ALA A 203 -1.30 15.50 16.41
CA ALA A 203 -2.45 15.55 17.30
C ALA A 203 -2.07 15.15 18.74
N LEU A 204 -1.29 14.07 18.90
CA LEU A 204 -0.77 13.64 20.20
C LEU A 204 0.12 14.71 20.85
N ALA A 205 1.03 15.31 20.09
CA ALA A 205 1.90 16.38 20.59
C ALA A 205 1.09 17.63 20.99
N THR A 206 0.06 17.97 20.20
CA THR A 206 -0.87 19.06 20.52
C THR A 206 -1.60 18.78 21.84
N MET A 207 -2.16 17.59 22.01
CA MET A 207 -2.83 17.17 23.24
C MET A 207 -1.89 17.18 24.44
N TYR A 208 -0.63 16.76 24.26
CA TYR A 208 0.39 16.78 25.32
C TYR A 208 0.69 18.20 25.80
N VAL A 209 0.78 19.15 24.87
CA VAL A 209 1.00 20.57 25.21
C VAL A 209 -0.21 21.14 25.93
N THR A 210 -1.43 20.89 25.43
CA THR A 210 -2.67 21.49 25.96
C THR A 210 -3.14 20.89 27.29
N TYR A 211 -3.02 19.58 27.49
CA TYR A 211 -3.60 18.91 28.65
C TYR A 211 -2.61 18.72 29.81
N THR A 212 -3.17 18.49 31.00
CA THR A 212 -2.41 17.92 32.11
C THR A 212 -2.06 16.46 31.82
N ARG A 213 -1.01 15.91 32.44
CA ARG A 213 -0.58 14.52 32.21
C ARG A 213 -1.70 13.50 32.39
N ALA A 214 -2.53 13.67 33.42
CA ALA A 214 -3.66 12.77 33.69
C ALA A 214 -4.72 12.84 32.59
N GLN A 215 -5.12 14.04 32.17
CA GLN A 215 -6.10 14.23 31.09
C GLN A 215 -5.57 13.70 29.75
N PHE A 216 -4.29 13.95 29.44
CA PHE A 216 -3.64 13.43 28.24
C PHE A 216 -3.75 11.91 28.17
N LEU A 217 -3.38 11.19 29.25
CA LEU A 217 -3.44 9.73 29.27
C LEU A 217 -4.88 9.21 29.10
N ILE A 218 -5.86 9.83 29.77
CA ILE A 218 -7.27 9.43 29.63
C ILE A 218 -7.73 9.59 28.18
N VAL A 219 -7.42 10.71 27.54
CA VAL A 219 -7.81 11.00 26.16
C VAL A 219 -7.12 10.03 25.19
N VAL A 220 -5.81 9.81 25.33
CA VAL A 220 -5.05 8.90 24.45
C VAL A 220 -5.55 7.46 24.58
N VAL A 221 -5.79 6.97 25.80
CA VAL A 221 -6.30 5.60 26.01
C VAL A 221 -7.70 5.47 25.42
N THR A 222 -8.60 6.43 25.69
CA THR A 222 -9.97 6.38 25.18
C THR A 222 -9.99 6.45 23.65
N ALA A 223 -9.25 7.39 23.06
CA ALA A 223 -9.13 7.53 21.61
C ALA A 223 -8.50 6.28 20.96
N GLY A 224 -7.48 5.69 21.60
CA GLY A 224 -6.84 4.46 21.13
C GLY A 224 -7.80 3.28 21.12
N VAL A 225 -8.62 3.11 22.16
CA VAL A 225 -9.65 2.06 22.21
C VAL A 225 -10.69 2.25 21.10
N PHE A 226 -11.18 3.47 20.90
CA PHE A 226 -12.12 3.76 19.81
C PHE A 226 -11.49 3.54 18.43
N ALA A 227 -10.24 3.95 18.22
CA ALA A 227 -9.54 3.73 16.96
C ALA A 227 -9.40 2.24 16.65
N LEU A 228 -9.03 1.42 17.64
CA LEU A 228 -8.95 -0.03 17.49
C LEU A 228 -10.31 -0.68 17.18
N ALA A 229 -11.37 -0.24 17.88
CA ALA A 229 -12.72 -0.73 17.62
C ALA A 229 -13.18 -0.40 16.19
N MET A 230 -12.92 0.84 15.72
CA MET A 230 -13.23 1.26 14.36
C MET A 230 -12.40 0.53 13.31
N ALA A 231 -11.11 0.27 13.59
CA ALA A 231 -10.25 -0.51 12.70
C ALA A 231 -10.72 -1.97 12.59
N ALA A 232 -11.11 -2.60 13.71
CA ALA A 232 -11.68 -3.93 13.71
C ALA A 232 -12.99 -3.98 12.91
N PHE A 233 -13.87 -3.00 13.11
CA PHE A 233 -15.13 -2.89 12.36
C PHE A 233 -14.89 -2.69 10.85
N ALA A 234 -13.94 -1.83 10.48
CA ALA A 234 -13.55 -1.62 9.09
C ALA A 234 -12.98 -2.90 8.46
N ALA A 235 -12.15 -3.65 9.19
CA ALA A 235 -11.62 -4.94 8.74
C ALA A 235 -12.72 -5.98 8.51
N VAL A 236 -13.73 -6.04 9.38
CA VAL A 236 -14.90 -6.92 9.21
C VAL A 236 -15.69 -6.54 7.96
N ILE A 237 -15.97 -5.25 7.74
CA ILE A 237 -16.67 -4.78 6.53
C ILE A 237 -15.86 -5.08 5.27
N ALA A 238 -14.56 -4.82 5.30
CA ALA A 238 -13.65 -5.12 4.19
C ALA A 238 -13.64 -6.63 3.89
N GLY A 239 -13.55 -7.47 4.93
CA GLY A 239 -13.64 -8.92 4.84
C GLY A 239 -14.97 -9.39 4.24
N HIS A 240 -16.08 -8.83 4.70
CA HIS A 240 -17.41 -9.14 4.17
C HIS A 240 -17.54 -8.75 2.69
N ASN A 241 -17.08 -7.56 2.32
CA ASN A 241 -17.07 -7.10 0.93
C ASN A 241 -16.20 -8.00 0.05
N ARG A 242 -15.02 -8.41 0.52
CA ARG A 242 -14.14 -9.34 -0.19
C ARG A 242 -14.79 -10.71 -0.36
N PHE A 243 -15.40 -11.24 0.69
CA PHE A 243 -16.13 -12.52 0.62
C PHE A 243 -17.29 -12.46 -0.38
N ARG A 244 -18.06 -11.38 -0.39
CA ARG A 244 -19.16 -11.17 -1.34
C ARG A 244 -18.66 -11.12 -2.79
N LEU A 245 -17.52 -10.49 -3.03
CA LEU A 245 -16.89 -10.44 -4.35
C LEU A 245 -16.38 -11.81 -4.77
N TRP A 246 -15.68 -12.52 -3.88
CA TRP A 246 -15.23 -13.88 -4.11
C TRP A 246 -16.41 -14.80 -4.48
N ALA A 247 -17.49 -14.76 -3.68
CA ALA A 247 -18.68 -15.57 -3.91
C ALA A 247 -19.31 -15.33 -5.30
N ARG A 248 -19.28 -14.09 -5.80
CA ARG A 248 -19.90 -13.71 -7.09
C ARG A 248 -19.01 -13.97 -8.31
N TYR A 249 -17.69 -13.85 -8.18
CA TYR A 249 -16.79 -13.82 -9.35
C TYR A 249 -15.74 -14.92 -9.36
N GLU A 250 -15.32 -15.41 -8.20
CA GLU A 250 -14.21 -16.35 -8.04
C GLU A 250 -14.66 -17.70 -7.47
N SER A 251 -15.91 -17.83 -7.02
CA SER A 251 -16.43 -19.11 -6.56
C SER A 251 -16.48 -20.11 -7.72
N PRO A 252 -16.19 -21.40 -7.47
CA PRO A 252 -16.21 -22.44 -8.51
C PRO A 252 -17.53 -22.45 -9.31
N LYS A 253 -18.64 -22.19 -8.61
CA LYS A 253 -19.99 -22.09 -9.20
C LYS A 253 -20.15 -20.90 -10.15
N ALA A 254 -19.48 -19.77 -9.87
CA ALA A 254 -19.51 -18.60 -10.76
C ALA A 254 -18.66 -18.82 -12.01
N VAL A 255 -17.53 -19.51 -11.88
CA VAL A 255 -16.67 -19.90 -13.01
C VAL A 255 -17.39 -20.89 -13.92
N GLU A 256 -18.07 -21.89 -13.36
CA GLU A 256 -18.89 -22.85 -14.11
C GLU A 256 -20.03 -22.17 -14.90
N LYS A 257 -20.74 -21.21 -14.28
CA LYS A 257 -21.79 -20.44 -14.97
C LYS A 257 -21.25 -19.62 -16.14
N LYS A 258 -20.07 -18.99 -15.98
CA LYS A 258 -19.44 -18.23 -17.07
C LYS A 258 -18.94 -19.14 -18.19
N ALA A 259 -18.40 -20.32 -17.85
CA ALA A 259 -17.96 -21.30 -18.83
C ALA A 259 -19.13 -21.89 -19.63
N ALA A 260 -20.28 -22.13 -18.98
CA ALA A 260 -21.50 -22.58 -19.65
C ALA A 260 -22.11 -21.51 -20.56
N ALA A 261 -22.14 -20.24 -20.13
CA ALA A 261 -22.64 -19.13 -20.93
C ALA A 261 -21.80 -18.83 -22.18
N LYS A 262 -20.51 -19.21 -22.19
CA LYS A 262 -19.61 -19.02 -23.33
C LYS A 262 -19.70 -20.12 -24.40
N LYS A 263 -20.42 -21.21 -24.10
CA LYS A 263 -20.65 -22.35 -25.01
C LYS A 263 -21.98 -22.25 -25.77
N GLN A 264 -22.81 -21.27 -25.44
CA GLN A 264 -24.02 -20.91 -26.19
C GLN A 264 -23.71 -19.75 -27.15
#